data_AF-A0A378QE56-F1
#
_entry.id   AF-A0A378QE56-F1
#
_cell.length_a   1.000
_cell.length_b   1.000
_cell.length_c   1.000
_cell.angle_alpha   90.00
_cell.angle_beta   90.00
_cell.angle_gamma   90.00
#
_symmetry.space_group_name_H-M   'P 1'
#
loop_
_entity.id
_entity.type
_entity.pdbx_description
1 polymer ?
#
loop_
_entity_poly.entity_id
_entity_poly.type
_entity_poly.pdbx_seq_one_letter_code
_entity_poly.pdbx_strand_id
1 'polypeptide(L)'
;MNKVVIGRLGIFPQVSIPVFLTSALLIVIFMIFGTLFSEMAGQLFNNAQSFITERFGFLFIILMNVALVFCLYIAISGYGDIRLGHQTETPEYSFGSWIGMLFSAGIGIGLLYWGTAEPLLHFAKPPTAEPSTVESAKEAMTYSFLHWGLHAWAVYAVVALGLAYFH
;
A
#
# COMPACT_ATOMS: atom_id res chain seq x y z
N MET A 1 14.06 -27.03 3.21
CA MET A 1 14.10 -25.61 2.77
C MET A 1 15.40 -25.37 2.04
N ASN A 2 15.37 -25.11 0.72
CA ASN A 2 16.60 -24.76 -0.01
C ASN A 2 17.16 -23.47 0.58
N LYS A 3 18.43 -23.49 1.01
CA LYS A 3 19.11 -22.29 1.51
C LYS A 3 19.12 -21.25 0.38
N VAL A 4 18.55 -20.08 0.65
CA VAL A 4 18.60 -18.93 -0.27
C VAL A 4 20.06 -18.64 -0.56
N VAL A 5 20.45 -18.60 -1.84
CA VAL A 5 21.84 -18.35 -2.24
C VAL A 5 22.16 -16.88 -1.99
N ILE A 6 22.77 -16.62 -0.84
CA ILE A 6 23.24 -15.29 -0.43
C ILE A 6 24.73 -15.21 -0.76
N GLY A 7 25.13 -14.17 -1.49
CA GLY A 7 26.52 -13.95 -1.85
C GLY A 7 26.80 -12.50 -2.23
N ARG A 8 28.07 -12.22 -2.51
CA ARG A 8 28.51 -10.92 -3.02
C ARG A 8 28.26 -10.85 -4.53
N LEU A 9 27.66 -9.76 -4.99
CA LEU A 9 27.46 -9.48 -6.41
C LEU A 9 28.03 -8.11 -6.75
N GLY A 10 29.23 -8.07 -7.33
CA GLY A 10 29.94 -6.83 -7.63
C GLY A 10 30.20 -5.98 -6.38
N ILE A 11 29.63 -4.76 -6.36
CA ILE A 11 29.71 -3.83 -5.22
C ILE A 11 28.72 -4.15 -4.09
N PHE A 12 27.74 -5.02 -4.32
CA PHE A 12 26.73 -5.38 -3.32
C PHE A 12 27.25 -6.53 -2.43
N PRO A 13 27.47 -6.28 -1.13
CA PRO A 13 28.21 -7.21 -0.28
C PRO A 13 27.43 -8.47 0.12
N GLN A 14 26.11 -8.36 0.34
CA GLN A 14 25.25 -9.48 0.71
C GLN A 14 23.88 -9.34 0.03
N VAL A 15 23.63 -10.13 -1.01
CA VAL A 15 22.34 -10.18 -1.70
C VAL A 15 21.91 -11.62 -1.96
N SER A 16 20.60 -11.85 -1.96
CA SER A 16 20.02 -13.05 -2.56
C SER A 16 20.17 -12.94 -4.07
N ILE A 17 21.15 -13.67 -4.64
CA ILE A 17 21.53 -13.53 -6.05
C ILE A 17 20.35 -13.78 -7.00
N PRO A 18 19.53 -14.84 -6.81
CA PRO A 18 18.38 -15.07 -7.69
C PRO A 18 17.36 -13.93 -7.63
N VAL A 19 17.03 -13.44 -6.42
CA VAL A 19 16.04 -12.38 -6.24
C VAL A 19 16.53 -11.06 -6.84
N PHE A 20 17.80 -10.71 -6.59
CA PHE A 20 18.39 -9.48 -7.09
C PHE A 20 18.43 -9.46 -8.62
N LEU A 21 18.96 -10.51 -9.25
CA LEU A 21 19.12 -10.54 -10.70
C LEU A 21 17.77 -10.56 -11.43
N THR A 22 16.82 -11.36 -10.97
CA THR A 22 15.47 -11.40 -11.57
C THR A 22 14.78 -10.04 -11.45
N SER A 23 14.83 -9.40 -10.29
CA SER A 23 14.20 -8.10 -10.07
C SER A 23 14.86 -6.99 -10.92
N ALA A 24 16.19 -6.93 -10.92
CA ALA A 24 16.93 -5.93 -11.69
C ALA A 24 16.70 -6.08 -13.20
N LEU A 25 16.72 -7.31 -13.70
CA LEU A 25 16.47 -7.60 -15.13
C LEU A 25 15.06 -7.17 -15.53
N LEU A 26 14.04 -7.51 -14.72
CA LEU A 26 12.67 -7.10 -14.97
C LEU A 26 12.55 -5.57 -15.03
N ILE A 27 13.09 -4.86 -14.02
CA ILE A 27 13.04 -3.38 -13.98
C ILE A 27 13.68 -2.78 -15.24
N VAL A 28 14.87 -3.25 -15.63
CA VAL A 28 15.56 -2.75 -16.83
C VAL A 28 14.75 -3.02 -18.10
N ILE A 29 14.16 -4.22 -18.24
CA ILE A 29 13.30 -4.55 -19.39
C ILE A 29 12.09 -3.62 -19.45
N PHE A 30 11.37 -3.43 -18.34
CA PHE A 30 10.22 -2.53 -18.28
C PHE A 30 10.59 -1.09 -18.62
N MET A 31 11.75 -0.61 -18.12
CA MET A 31 12.24 0.74 -18.41
C MET A 31 12.57 0.90 -19.90
N ILE A 32 13.31 -0.04 -20.51
CA ILE A 32 13.65 0.00 -21.95
C ILE A 32 12.37 -0.08 -22.79
N PHE A 33 11.47 -0.99 -22.46
CA PHE A 33 10.19 -1.14 -23.18
C PHE A 33 9.34 0.14 -23.10
N GLY A 34 9.15 0.70 -21.91
CA GLY A 34 8.34 1.90 -21.70
C GLY A 34 8.92 3.16 -22.34
N THR A 35 10.25 3.24 -22.47
CA THR A 35 10.93 4.39 -23.08
C THR A 35 10.99 4.32 -24.60
N LEU A 36 11.31 3.15 -25.16
CA LEU A 36 11.45 2.98 -26.62
C LEU A 36 10.12 2.76 -27.34
N PHE A 37 9.13 2.16 -26.67
CA PHE A 37 7.82 1.81 -27.23
C PHE A 37 6.67 2.43 -26.44
N SER A 38 6.80 3.71 -26.07
CA SER A 38 5.90 4.41 -25.14
C SER A 38 4.41 4.34 -25.52
N GLU A 39 4.07 4.49 -26.80
CA GLU A 39 2.68 4.44 -27.26
C GLU A 39 2.08 3.04 -27.10
N MET A 40 2.78 2.00 -27.56
CA MET A 40 2.36 0.61 -27.42
C MET A 40 2.30 0.21 -25.93
N ALA A 41 3.27 0.63 -25.14
CA ALA A 41 3.29 0.39 -23.70
C ALA A 41 2.08 1.05 -23.02
N GLY A 42 1.76 2.29 -23.37
CA GLY A 42 0.58 3.00 -22.86
C GLY A 42 -0.73 2.29 -23.20
N GLN A 43 -0.91 1.84 -24.44
CA GLN A 43 -2.08 1.06 -24.85
C GLN A 43 -2.17 -0.27 -24.07
N LEU A 44 -1.06 -1.00 -23.97
CA LEU A 44 -1.01 -2.28 -23.24
C LEU A 44 -1.36 -2.10 -21.77
N PHE A 45 -0.76 -1.12 -21.09
CA PHE A 45 -0.97 -0.87 -19.67
C PHE A 45 -2.40 -0.38 -19.38
N ASN A 46 -2.95 0.51 -20.21
CA ASN A 46 -4.35 0.93 -20.07
C ASN A 46 -5.32 -0.23 -20.26
N ASN A 47 -5.10 -1.07 -21.29
CA ASN A 47 -5.94 -2.24 -21.52
C ASN A 47 -5.86 -3.24 -20.35
N ALA A 48 -4.65 -3.48 -19.83
CA ALA A 48 -4.46 -4.34 -18.67
C ALA A 48 -5.12 -3.76 -17.40
N GLN A 49 -4.96 -2.46 -17.15
CA GLN A 49 -5.58 -1.76 -16.02
C GLN A 49 -7.11 -1.83 -16.10
N SER A 50 -7.70 -1.53 -17.26
CA SER A 50 -9.15 -1.62 -17.47
C SER A 50 -9.64 -3.05 -17.28
N PHE A 51 -8.96 -4.05 -17.86
CA PHE A 51 -9.32 -5.46 -17.67
C PHE A 51 -9.30 -5.86 -16.19
N ILE A 52 -8.26 -5.48 -15.44
CA ILE A 52 -8.15 -5.81 -14.02
C ILE A 52 -9.26 -5.11 -13.22
N THR A 53 -9.52 -3.84 -13.51
CA THR A 53 -10.51 -3.03 -12.78
C THR A 53 -11.93 -3.55 -13.04
N GLU A 54 -12.27 -3.85 -14.29
CA GLU A 54 -13.60 -4.35 -14.67
C GLU A 54 -13.86 -5.77 -14.17
N ARG A 55 -12.87 -6.66 -14.23
CA ARG A 55 -13.05 -8.07 -13.87
C ARG A 55 -12.83 -8.36 -12.39
N PHE A 56 -11.88 -7.67 -11.76
CA PHE A 56 -11.43 -7.98 -10.40
C PHE A 56 -11.62 -6.82 -9.42
N GLY A 57 -12.16 -5.67 -9.84
CA GLY A 57 -12.38 -4.50 -8.96
C GLY A 57 -13.14 -4.85 -7.67
N PHE A 58 -14.15 -5.72 -7.76
CA PHE A 58 -14.90 -6.17 -6.59
C PHE A 58 -14.04 -6.94 -5.57
N LEU A 59 -13.03 -7.69 -6.03
CA LEU A 59 -12.10 -8.40 -5.13
C LEU A 59 -11.25 -7.41 -4.33
N PHE A 60 -10.81 -6.29 -4.93
CA PHE A 60 -10.09 -5.26 -4.20
C PHE A 60 -10.95 -4.62 -3.11
N ILE A 61 -12.22 -4.35 -3.40
CA ILE A 61 -13.17 -3.81 -2.41
C ILE A 61 -13.36 -4.79 -1.25
N ILE A 62 -13.59 -6.07 -1.55
CA ILE A 62 -13.74 -7.11 -0.53
C ILE A 62 -12.45 -7.23 0.29
N LEU A 63 -11.28 -7.29 -0.35
CA LEU A 63 -9.99 -7.41 0.31
C LEU A 63 -9.74 -6.27 1.31
N MET A 64 -9.97 -5.03 0.88
CA MET A 64 -9.80 -3.84 1.75
C MET A 64 -10.72 -3.89 2.97
N ASN A 65 -11.98 -4.26 2.78
CA ASN A 65 -12.94 -4.36 3.89
C ASN A 65 -12.63 -5.53 4.82
N VAL A 66 -12.24 -6.69 4.27
CA VAL A 66 -11.83 -7.85 5.06
C VAL A 66 -10.58 -7.54 5.88
N ALA A 67 -9.59 -6.86 5.30
CA ALA A 67 -8.40 -6.43 6.03
C ALA A 67 -8.76 -5.51 7.21
N LEU A 68 -9.64 -4.53 6.99
CA LEU A 68 -10.10 -3.63 8.06
C LEU A 68 -10.85 -4.39 9.16
N VAL A 69 -11.82 -5.22 8.80
CA VAL A 69 -12.58 -6.04 9.76
C VAL A 69 -11.66 -6.98 10.52
N PHE A 70 -10.67 -7.58 9.86
CA PHE A 70 -9.68 -8.44 10.50
C PHE A 70 -8.84 -7.66 11.52
N CYS A 71 -8.32 -6.47 11.18
CA CYS A 71 -7.57 -5.65 12.13
C CYS A 71 -8.41 -5.26 13.34
N LEU A 72 -9.67 -4.87 13.13
CA LEU A 72 -10.61 -4.56 14.22
C LEU A 72 -10.89 -5.80 15.08
N TYR A 73 -11.08 -6.96 14.46
CA TYR A 73 -11.27 -8.22 15.17
C TYR A 73 -10.07 -8.56 16.06
N ILE A 74 -8.85 -8.50 15.52
CA ILE A 74 -7.63 -8.75 16.31
C ILE A 74 -7.51 -7.75 17.45
N ALA A 75 -7.72 -6.46 17.19
CA ALA A 75 -7.59 -5.41 18.21
C ALA A 75 -8.60 -5.52 19.37
N ILE A 76 -9.81 -6.03 19.12
CA ILE A 76 -10.89 -6.13 20.11
C ILE A 76 -10.93 -7.53 20.77
N SER A 77 -10.47 -8.56 20.07
CA SER A 77 -10.42 -9.93 20.60
C SER A 77 -9.24 -10.12 21.57
N GLY A 78 -9.22 -11.27 22.26
CA GLY A 78 -8.10 -11.64 23.13
C GLY A 78 -6.76 -11.83 22.40
N TYR A 79 -6.73 -11.82 21.07
CA TYR A 79 -5.47 -11.81 20.31
C TYR A 79 -4.74 -10.46 20.40
N GLY A 80 -5.46 -9.36 20.66
CA GLY A 80 -4.86 -8.04 20.82
C GLY A 80 -3.96 -7.91 22.05
N ASP A 81 -4.14 -8.79 23.04
CA ASP A 81 -3.32 -8.83 24.26
C ASP A 81 -1.97 -9.55 24.04
N ILE A 82 -1.78 -10.21 22.89
CA ILE A 82 -0.55 -10.92 22.58
C ILE A 82 0.55 -9.91 22.29
N ARG A 83 1.60 -9.96 23.12
CA ARG A 83 2.82 -9.19 22.90
C ARG A 83 3.56 -9.69 21.66
N LEU A 84 3.90 -8.77 20.77
CA LEU A 84 4.76 -9.02 19.60
C LEU A 84 6.22 -9.02 20.05
N GLY A 85 6.78 -10.21 20.26
CA GLY A 85 8.10 -10.44 20.86
C GLY A 85 8.02 -11.40 22.06
N HIS A 86 9.05 -11.40 22.90
CA HIS A 86 9.03 -12.19 24.13
C HIS A 86 8.06 -11.59 25.16
N GLN A 87 7.39 -12.45 25.94
CA GLN A 87 6.38 -12.00 26.92
C GLN A 87 6.92 -11.06 28.01
N THR A 88 8.24 -11.07 28.25
CA THR A 88 8.93 -10.23 29.22
C THR A 88 9.54 -8.96 28.62
N GLU A 89 9.48 -8.78 27.30
CA GLU A 89 10.06 -7.61 26.64
C GLU A 89 9.18 -6.37 26.79
N THR A 90 9.82 -5.21 26.88
CA THR A 90 9.16 -3.90 26.86
C THR A 90 9.37 -3.21 25.53
N PRO A 91 8.48 -2.30 25.09
CA PRO A 91 8.68 -1.55 23.86
C PRO A 91 10.04 -0.84 23.83
N GLU A 92 10.80 -1.00 22.74
CA GLU A 92 12.11 -0.36 22.57
C GLU A 92 11.98 1.17 22.43
N TYR A 93 10.89 1.62 21.83
CA TYR A 93 10.60 3.04 21.60
C TYR A 93 9.46 3.52 22.48
N SER A 94 9.55 4.78 22.94
CA SER A 94 8.43 5.43 23.62
C SER A 94 7.24 5.58 22.67
N PHE A 95 6.02 5.63 23.23
CA PHE A 95 4.80 5.73 22.43
C PHE A 95 4.78 6.93 21.47
N GLY A 96 5.25 8.10 21.91
CA GLY A 96 5.35 9.29 21.06
C GLY A 96 6.37 9.13 19.92
N SER A 97 7.52 8.50 20.20
CA SER A 97 8.52 8.20 19.17
C SER A 97 7.97 7.20 18.15
N TRP A 98 7.29 6.16 18.61
CA TRP A 98 6.65 5.15 17.75
C TRP A 98 5.61 5.75 16.80
N ILE A 99 4.74 6.65 17.30
CA ILE A 99 3.80 7.40 16.44
C ILE A 99 4.56 8.26 15.42
N GLY A 100 5.60 8.98 15.86
CA GLY A 100 6.42 9.81 14.98
C GLY A 100 7.05 9.01 13.84
N MET A 101 7.58 7.82 14.15
CA MET A 101 8.14 6.91 13.14
C MET A 101 7.09 6.46 12.12
N LEU A 102 5.88 6.12 12.57
CA LEU A 102 4.78 5.70 11.70
C LEU A 102 4.43 6.76 10.63
N PHE A 103 4.34 8.04 11.04
CA PHE A 103 4.08 9.13 10.10
C PHE A 103 5.28 9.46 9.21
N SER A 104 6.51 9.30 9.70
CA SER A 104 7.72 9.57 8.91
C SER A 104 7.95 8.54 7.80
N ALA A 105 7.57 7.28 8.01
CA ALA A 105 7.86 6.19 7.09
C ALA A 105 6.90 6.08 5.90
N GLY A 106 5.63 6.45 6.07
CA GLY A 106 4.56 5.86 5.26
C GLY A 106 3.88 6.71 4.17
N ILE A 107 3.88 8.04 4.25
CA ILE A 107 2.82 8.81 3.53
C ILE A 107 3.26 10.07 2.78
N GLY A 108 4.57 10.30 2.61
CA GLY A 108 5.11 11.58 2.15
C GLY A 108 4.56 12.11 0.82
N ILE A 109 4.98 11.54 -0.31
CA ILE A 109 4.66 12.11 -1.63
C ILE A 109 3.18 11.94 -2.01
N GLY A 110 2.55 10.87 -1.52
CA GLY A 110 1.14 10.57 -1.79
C GLY A 110 0.22 11.67 -1.26
N LEU A 111 0.36 12.07 0.01
CA LEU A 111 -0.46 13.13 0.60
C LEU A 111 -0.17 14.50 0.02
N LEU A 112 1.09 14.81 -0.30
CA LEU A 112 1.44 16.11 -0.88
C LEU A 112 0.76 16.32 -2.24
N TYR A 113 0.67 15.27 -3.05
CA TYR A 113 0.04 15.34 -4.37
C TYR A 113 -1.47 15.12 -4.29
N TRP A 114 -1.89 13.94 -3.82
CA TRP A 114 -3.28 13.50 -3.83
C TRP A 114 -4.12 14.12 -2.74
N GLY A 115 -3.52 14.60 -1.64
CA GLY A 115 -4.26 15.25 -0.56
C GLY A 115 -4.98 16.53 -1.00
N THR A 116 -4.47 17.22 -2.04
CA THR A 116 -5.17 18.36 -2.67
C THR A 116 -5.85 17.94 -3.97
N ALA A 117 -5.19 17.12 -4.79
CA ALA A 117 -5.71 16.78 -6.11
C ALA A 117 -6.99 15.93 -6.05
N GLU A 118 -7.05 14.93 -5.17
CA GLU A 118 -8.16 13.98 -5.13
C GLU A 118 -9.49 14.62 -4.71
N PRO A 119 -9.57 15.40 -3.60
CA PRO A 119 -10.82 16.08 -3.25
C PRO A 119 -11.27 17.04 -4.35
N LEU A 120 -10.34 17.74 -5.01
CA LEU A 120 -10.67 18.68 -6.09
C LEU A 120 -11.20 17.95 -7.32
N LEU A 121 -10.61 16.80 -7.67
CA LEU A 121 -11.07 15.96 -8.78
C LEU A 121 -12.46 15.40 -8.50
N HIS A 122 -12.71 14.86 -7.30
CA HIS A 122 -14.05 14.37 -6.92
C HIS A 122 -15.07 15.50 -6.76
N PHE A 123 -14.66 16.71 -6.42
CA PHE A 123 -15.56 17.86 -6.38
C PHE A 123 -16.03 18.29 -7.79
N ALA A 124 -15.11 18.24 -8.76
CA ALA A 124 -15.36 18.59 -10.16
C ALA A 124 -16.04 17.48 -10.96
N LYS A 125 -15.77 16.22 -10.62
CA LYS A 125 -16.34 15.02 -11.24
C LYS A 125 -16.76 14.02 -10.16
N PRO A 126 -17.79 14.37 -9.36
CA PRO A 126 -18.30 13.48 -8.32
C PRO A 126 -18.87 12.19 -8.91
N PRO A 127 -18.79 11.06 -8.20
CA PRO A 127 -19.41 9.81 -8.62
C PRO A 127 -20.93 9.88 -8.70
N THR A 128 -21.60 10.59 -7.77
CA THR A 128 -23.08 10.60 -7.68
C THR A 128 -23.73 11.96 -7.55
N ALA A 129 -23.07 12.97 -6.98
CA ALA A 129 -23.62 14.33 -6.87
C ALA A 129 -23.51 15.14 -8.16
N GLU A 130 -24.14 16.32 -8.19
CA GLU A 130 -23.93 17.29 -9.26
C GLU A 130 -22.58 18.01 -9.09
N PRO A 131 -21.79 18.17 -10.17
CA PRO A 131 -20.50 18.85 -10.12
C PRO A 131 -20.54 20.24 -9.47
N SER A 132 -19.49 20.59 -8.74
CA SER A 132 -19.30 21.93 -8.16
C SER A 132 -20.41 22.42 -7.21
N THR A 133 -21.03 21.51 -6.46
CA THR A 133 -22.07 21.80 -5.47
C THR A 133 -21.58 21.57 -4.04
N VAL A 134 -22.35 22.03 -3.04
CA VAL A 134 -22.03 21.74 -1.63
C VAL A 134 -22.08 20.22 -1.37
N GLU A 135 -22.98 19.52 -2.05
CA GLU A 135 -23.14 18.07 -2.02
C GLU A 135 -21.91 17.37 -2.57
N SER A 136 -21.40 17.77 -3.75
CA SER A 136 -20.18 17.18 -4.32
C SER A 136 -18.94 17.47 -3.48
N ALA A 137 -18.89 18.61 -2.77
CA ALA A 137 -17.79 18.90 -1.85
C ALA A 137 -17.77 17.93 -0.65
N LYS A 138 -18.95 17.58 -0.12
CA LYS A 138 -19.07 16.58 0.96
C LYS A 138 -18.69 15.19 0.45
N GLU A 139 -19.24 14.77 -0.68
CA GLU A 139 -18.95 13.47 -1.30
C GLU A 139 -17.45 13.32 -1.59
N ALA A 140 -16.81 14.35 -2.15
CA ALA A 140 -15.38 14.37 -2.43
C ALA A 140 -14.54 14.08 -1.19
N MET A 141 -14.84 14.74 -0.07
CA MET A 141 -14.15 14.50 1.20
C MET A 141 -14.44 13.09 1.73
N THR A 142 -15.67 12.57 1.58
CA THR A 142 -15.99 11.19 1.97
C THR A 142 -15.11 10.17 1.25
N TYR A 143 -14.93 10.30 -0.08
CA TYR A 143 -14.06 9.40 -0.83
C TYR A 143 -12.58 9.56 -0.46
N SER A 144 -12.10 10.80 -0.29
CA SER A 144 -10.72 11.00 0.12
C SER A 144 -10.43 10.45 1.51
N PHE A 145 -11.36 10.56 2.46
CA PHE A 145 -11.22 9.90 3.76
C PHE A 145 -11.34 8.38 3.67
N LEU A 146 -12.12 7.84 2.73
CA LEU A 146 -12.16 6.40 2.51
C LEU A 146 -10.81 5.88 1.98
N HIS A 147 -10.21 6.56 0.99
CA HIS A 147 -8.97 6.13 0.36
C HIS A 147 -7.72 6.33 1.26
N TRP A 148 -7.68 7.40 2.04
CA TRP A 148 -6.53 7.75 2.88
C TRP A 148 -6.75 7.49 4.38
N GLY A 149 -7.92 6.95 4.74
CA GLY A 149 -8.28 6.60 6.11
C GLY A 149 -7.97 5.14 6.44
N LEU A 150 -8.83 4.54 7.27
CA LEU A 150 -8.57 3.27 7.93
C LEU A 150 -8.30 2.09 6.97
N HIS A 151 -8.94 2.06 5.79
CA HIS A 151 -8.78 0.96 4.84
C HIS A 151 -7.34 0.81 4.34
N ALA A 152 -6.66 1.92 4.00
CA ALA A 152 -5.26 1.87 3.57
C ALA A 152 -4.35 1.38 4.69
N TRP A 153 -4.54 1.90 5.91
CA TRP A 153 -3.77 1.49 7.08
C TRP A 153 -4.00 0.04 7.49
N ALA A 154 -5.21 -0.50 7.30
CA ALA A 154 -5.52 -1.88 7.63
C ALA A 154 -4.65 -2.86 6.84
N VAL A 155 -4.43 -2.62 5.55
CA VAL A 155 -3.56 -3.50 4.74
C VAL A 155 -2.12 -3.48 5.26
N TYR A 156 -1.60 -2.30 5.61
CA TYR A 156 -0.27 -2.20 6.24
C TYR A 156 -0.22 -2.93 7.57
N ALA A 157 -1.25 -2.79 8.40
CA ALA A 157 -1.33 -3.45 9.69
C ALA A 157 -1.36 -4.98 9.56
N VAL A 158 -2.08 -5.55 8.58
CA VAL A 158 -2.10 -7.00 8.33
C VAL A 158 -0.70 -7.51 8.01
N VAL A 159 0.01 -6.86 7.07
CA VAL A 159 1.37 -7.28 6.68
C VAL A 159 2.36 -7.07 7.83
N ALA A 160 2.30 -5.91 8.49
CA ALA A 160 3.15 -5.58 9.63
C ALA A 160 2.96 -6.56 10.78
N LEU A 161 1.72 -6.94 11.10
CA LEU A 161 1.41 -7.93 12.12
C LEU A 161 1.99 -9.30 11.76
N GLY A 162 1.85 -9.73 10.49
CA GLY A 162 2.45 -10.97 10.02
C GLY A 162 3.97 -10.97 10.17
N LEU A 163 4.64 -9.88 9.78
CA LEU A 163 6.09 -9.75 9.95
C LEU A 163 6.49 -9.72 11.43
N ALA A 164 5.84 -8.89 12.25
CA ALA A 164 6.17 -8.67 13.65
C ALA A 164 5.85 -9.87 14.55
N TYR A 165 4.92 -10.74 14.16
CA TYR A 165 4.62 -11.96 14.92
C TYR A 165 5.61 -13.09 14.64
N PHE A 166 6.16 -13.16 13.41
CA PHE A 166 7.06 -14.24 12.99
C PHE A 166 8.55 -13.87 13.00
N HIS A 167 8.90 -12.59 13.14
CA HIS A 167 10.26 -12.13 13.39
C HIS A 167 10.51 -12.00 14.89
#